data_AF-A0A158L4Z1-F1
#
_entry.id   AF-A0A158L4Z1-F1
#
_cell.length_a   1.000
_cell.length_b   1.000
_cell.length_c   1.000
_cell.angle_alpha   90.00
_cell.angle_beta   90.00
_cell.angle_gamma   90.00
#
_symmetry.space_group_name_H-M   'P 1'
#
loop_
_entity.id
_entity.type
_entity.pdbx_description
1 polymer ?
#
loop_
_entity_poly.entity_id
_entity_poly.type
_entity_poly.pdbx_seq_one_letter_code
_entity_poly.pdbx_strand_id
1 'polypeptide(L)'
;MYESLSPGFRTYLEGLTATHDGEPTYRQRNRLRGIDDAGKTFPKASHPVVRTHPETGRKGVFVNSNFTTHIDGVPEAESEGILRLLYERFASPEFQERFKWEPHSIAFWDNRAVQHLAVWDYYPEVRSGYRVTISGDKPYL
;
A
#
# COMPACT_ATOMS: atom_id res chain seq x y z
N MET A 1 1.90 -6.47 -12.23
CA MET A 1 2.38 -5.07 -12.28
C MET A 1 3.90 -4.96 -12.40
N TYR A 2 4.72 -5.39 -11.42
CA TYR A 2 6.19 -5.25 -11.51
C TYR A 2 6.78 -5.80 -12.82
N GLU A 3 6.35 -7.00 -13.24
CA GLU A 3 6.79 -7.64 -14.49
C GLU A 3 6.40 -6.87 -15.77
N SER A 4 5.40 -5.98 -15.72
CA SER A 4 4.99 -5.15 -16.87
C SER A 4 5.78 -3.84 -17.00
N LEU A 5 6.66 -3.54 -16.05
CA LEU A 5 7.55 -2.38 -16.10
C LEU A 5 8.73 -2.66 -17.05
N SER A 6 9.23 -1.61 -17.70
CA SER A 6 10.40 -1.74 -18.57
C SER A 6 11.61 -2.27 -17.78
N PRO A 7 12.49 -3.09 -18.37
CA PRO A 7 13.65 -3.64 -17.65
C PRO A 7 14.54 -2.59 -16.98
N GLY A 8 14.79 -1.46 -17.66
CA GLY A 8 15.57 -0.36 -17.09
C GLY A 8 14.90 0.28 -15.88
N PHE A 9 13.58 0.46 -15.92
CA PHE A 9 12.85 1.03 -14.79
C PHE A 9 12.77 0.05 -13.61
N ARG A 10 12.60 -1.25 -13.87
CA ARG A 10 12.72 -2.28 -12.82
C ARG A 10 14.06 -2.21 -12.10
N THR A 11 15.15 -2.15 -12.85
CA THR A 11 16.52 -2.08 -12.31
C THR A 11 16.71 -0.83 -11.45
N TYR A 12 16.21 0.31 -11.92
CA TYR A 12 16.24 1.56 -11.16
C TYR A 12 15.48 1.44 -9.83
N LEU A 13 14.25 0.93 -9.84
CA LEU A 13 13.42 0.82 -8.63
C LEU A 13 13.95 -0.18 -7.60
N GLU A 14 14.64 -1.24 -8.03
CA GLU A 14 15.21 -2.22 -7.12
C GLU A 14 16.26 -1.64 -6.17
N GLY A 15 16.97 -0.59 -6.57
CA GLY A 15 17.97 0.07 -5.71
C GLY A 15 17.39 1.06 -4.69
N LEU A 16 16.08 1.30 -4.69
CA LEU A 16 15.46 2.40 -3.94
C LEU A 16 14.76 1.92 -2.68
N THR A 17 14.76 2.77 -1.66
CA THR A 17 13.89 2.67 -0.49
C THR A 17 12.90 3.84 -0.48
N ALA A 18 11.77 3.67 0.17
CA ALA A 18 10.79 4.72 0.37
C ALA A 18 10.34 4.76 1.83
N THR A 19 10.09 5.96 2.33
CA THR A 19 9.57 6.20 3.68
C THR A 19 8.05 6.00 3.69
N HIS A 20 7.60 5.04 4.50
CA HIS A 20 6.20 4.83 4.85
C HIS A 20 5.91 5.51 6.19
N ASP A 21 5.03 6.49 6.19
CA ASP A 21 4.64 7.28 7.35
C ASP A 21 3.13 7.15 7.57
N GLY A 22 2.74 6.55 8.70
CA GLY A 22 1.33 6.38 9.05
C GLY A 22 0.66 7.64 9.57
N GLU A 23 1.44 8.64 10.00
CA GLU A 23 0.90 9.79 10.71
C GLU A 23 -0.16 10.57 9.91
N PRO A 24 0.08 10.96 8.63
CA PRO A 24 -0.90 11.74 7.88
C PRO A 24 -2.26 11.03 7.78
N THR A 25 -2.26 9.73 7.48
CA THR A 25 -3.47 8.91 7.35
C THR A 25 -4.20 8.78 8.67
N TYR A 26 -3.47 8.46 9.75
CA TYR A 26 -4.10 8.20 11.04
C TYR A 26 -4.66 9.46 11.68
N ARG A 27 -3.95 10.59 11.60
CA ARG A 27 -4.43 11.89 12.05
C ARG A 27 -5.70 12.31 11.33
N GLN A 28 -5.72 12.20 10.00
CA GLN A 28 -6.90 12.52 9.20
C GLN A 28 -8.09 11.65 9.62
N ARG A 29 -7.89 10.33 9.74
CA ARG A 29 -8.94 9.39 10.14
C ARG A 29 -9.46 9.67 11.55
N ASN A 30 -8.59 9.95 12.51
CA ASN A 30 -8.98 10.24 13.89
C ASN A 30 -9.78 11.55 13.97
N ARG A 31 -9.35 12.59 13.24
CA ARG A 31 -10.09 13.86 13.12
C ARG A 31 -11.52 13.63 12.61
N LEU A 32 -11.69 12.86 11.53
CA LEU A 32 -13.01 12.55 10.97
C LEU A 32 -13.91 11.76 11.93
N ARG A 33 -13.32 11.07 12.92
CA ARG A 33 -14.04 10.28 13.93
C ARG A 33 -14.17 10.99 15.27
N GLY A 34 -13.68 12.23 15.40
CA GLY A 34 -13.66 12.96 16.67
C GLY A 34 -12.78 12.32 17.75
N ILE A 35 -11.76 11.56 17.36
CA ILE A 35 -10.83 10.91 18.28
C ILE A 35 -9.67 11.87 18.57
N ASP A 36 -9.46 12.21 19.84
CA ASP A 36 -8.26 12.92 20.28
C ASP A 36 -7.05 11.97 20.26
N ASP A 37 -6.03 12.37 19.53
CA ASP A 37 -4.76 11.66 19.39
C ASP A 37 -3.56 12.52 19.75
N ALA A 38 -3.76 13.66 20.43
CA ALA A 38 -2.68 14.50 20.94
C ALA A 38 -1.62 13.67 21.70
N GLY A 39 -0.35 13.88 21.38
CA GLY A 39 0.78 13.16 21.99
C GLY A 39 0.98 11.72 21.50
N LYS A 40 0.11 11.16 20.64
CA LYS A 40 0.38 9.86 20.00
C LYS A 40 1.44 9.99 18.93
N THR A 41 2.36 9.03 18.85
CA THR A 41 3.27 8.85 17.73
C THR A 41 2.75 7.72 16.84
N PHE A 42 2.94 7.85 15.53
CA PHE A 42 2.52 6.83 14.57
C PHE A 42 3.74 6.13 13.95
N PRO A 43 3.59 4.87 13.51
CA PRO A 43 4.69 4.14 12.90
C PRO A 43 5.21 4.83 11.64
N LYS A 44 6.53 4.89 11.53
CA LYS A 44 7.26 5.37 10.37
C LYS A 44 8.44 4.44 10.10
N ALA A 45 8.62 3.99 8.87
CA ALA A 45 9.70 3.10 8.48
C ALA A 45 10.06 3.23 6.99
N SER A 46 11.34 3.08 6.66
CA SER A 46 11.78 2.93 5.26
C SER A 46 11.77 1.47 4.84
N HIS A 47 11.23 1.22 3.64
CA HIS A 47 11.14 -0.10 3.03
C HIS A 47 11.64 -0.07 1.58
N PRO A 48 12.11 -1.20 1.02
CA PRO A 48 12.43 -1.29 -0.40
C PRO A 48 11.23 -0.93 -1.28
N VAL A 49 11.46 -0.13 -2.32
CA VAL A 49 10.41 0.19 -3.33
C VAL A 49 10.00 -1.06 -4.10
N VAL A 50 10.94 -1.98 -4.31
CA VAL A 50 10.68 -3.34 -4.79
C VAL A 50 11.06 -4.31 -3.68
N ARG A 51 10.14 -5.19 -3.29
CA ARG A 51 10.40 -6.28 -2.35
C ARG A 51 10.40 -7.62 -3.05
N THR A 52 11.12 -8.58 -2.48
CA THR A 52 11.00 -10.00 -2.78
C THR A 52 9.99 -10.64 -1.82
N HIS A 53 9.13 -11.50 -2.35
CA HIS A 53 8.20 -12.27 -1.55
C HIS A 53 8.93 -13.46 -0.90
N PRO A 54 8.94 -13.58 0.45
CA PRO A 54 9.80 -14.53 1.16
C PRO A 54 9.55 -15.99 0.79
N GLU A 55 8.30 -16.33 0.46
CA GLU A 55 7.93 -17.72 0.14
C GLU A 55 7.95 -18.05 -1.36
N THR A 56 7.78 -17.06 -2.23
CA THR A 56 7.63 -17.32 -3.69
C THR A 56 8.83 -16.85 -4.51
N GLY A 57 9.73 -16.06 -3.91
CA GLY A 57 10.85 -15.43 -4.60
C GLY A 57 10.45 -14.38 -5.64
N ARG A 58 9.16 -14.10 -5.80
CA ARG A 58 8.67 -13.13 -6.79
C ARG A 58 8.92 -11.70 -6.30
N LYS A 59 9.34 -10.82 -7.21
CA LYS A 59 9.49 -9.39 -6.93
C LYS A 59 8.18 -8.64 -7.18
N GLY A 60 7.90 -7.66 -6.33
CA GLY A 60 6.73 -6.81 -6.41
C GLY A 60 7.04 -5.38 -5.94
N VAL A 61 6.36 -4.40 -6.53
CA VAL A 61 6.47 -3.00 -6.09
C VAL A 61 5.71 -2.84 -4.76
N PHE A 62 6.36 -2.22 -3.77
CA PHE A 62 5.90 -2.15 -2.38
C PHE A 62 5.76 -0.70 -1.90
N VAL A 63 5.04 0.12 -2.68
CA VAL A 63 4.63 1.48 -2.29
C VAL A 63 3.12 1.61 -2.37
N ASN A 64 2.52 2.51 -1.60
CA ASN A 64 1.09 2.79 -1.66
C ASN A 64 0.78 4.25 -1.31
N SER A 65 -0.28 4.79 -1.91
CA SER A 65 -0.64 6.21 -1.79
C SER A 65 -1.07 6.63 -0.38
N ASN A 66 -1.43 5.68 0.48
CA ASN A 66 -1.89 6.00 1.83
C ASN A 66 -0.74 6.27 2.78
N PHE A 67 0.36 5.50 2.67
CA PHE A 67 1.44 5.50 3.65
C PHE A 67 2.78 5.93 3.06
N THR A 68 3.05 5.68 1.78
CA THR A 68 4.34 6.04 1.19
C THR A 68 4.37 7.54 0.92
N THR A 69 5.30 8.24 1.58
CA THR A 69 5.41 9.70 1.51
C THR A 69 6.40 10.16 0.44
N HIS A 70 7.56 9.52 0.36
CA HIS A 70 8.61 9.85 -0.59
C HIS A 70 9.58 8.68 -0.77
N ILE A 71 10.35 8.71 -1.86
CA ILE A 71 11.48 7.83 -2.12
C ILE A 71 12.72 8.45 -1.50
N ASP A 72 13.44 7.67 -0.70
CA ASP A 72 14.59 8.14 0.06
C ASP A 72 15.76 8.45 -0.89
N GLY A 73 16.42 9.59 -0.68
CA GLY A 73 17.59 9.99 -1.48
C GLY A 73 17.27 10.43 -2.92
N VAL A 74 15.98 10.53 -3.29
CA VAL A 74 15.52 11.02 -4.59
C VAL A 74 14.92 12.43 -4.41
N PRO A 75 15.24 13.40 -5.28
CA PRO A 75 14.64 14.74 -5.23
C PRO A 75 13.11 14.68 -5.19
N GLU A 76 12.48 15.60 -4.45
CA GLU A 76 11.04 15.57 -4.17
C GLU A 76 10.18 15.47 -5.44
N ALA A 77 10.43 16.31 -6.43
CA ALA A 77 9.69 16.32 -7.70
C ALA A 77 9.85 15.01 -8.49
N GLU A 78 11.03 14.39 -8.43
CA GLU A 78 11.28 13.09 -9.07
C GLU A 78 10.54 11.97 -8.32
N SER A 79 10.65 11.97 -6.99
CA SER A 79 9.94 11.03 -6.11
C SER A 79 8.43 11.09 -6.35
N GLU A 80 7.84 12.29 -6.38
CA GLU A 80 6.43 12.49 -6.67
C GLU A 80 6.05 11.92 -8.05
N GLY A 81 6.83 12.23 -9.08
CA GLY A 81 6.59 11.73 -10.44
C GLY A 81 6.63 10.20 -10.53
N ILE A 82 7.62 9.57 -9.89
CA ILE A 82 7.76 8.11 -9.85
C ILE A 82 6.60 7.47 -9.08
N LEU A 83 6.28 7.97 -7.88
CA LEU A 83 5.20 7.43 -7.06
C LEU A 83 3.86 7.58 -7.75
N ARG A 84 3.59 8.73 -8.39
CA ARG A 84 2.37 8.95 -9.17
C ARG A 84 2.22 7.91 -10.28
N LEU A 85 3.27 7.68 -11.07
CA LEU A 85 3.26 6.67 -12.13
C LEU A 85 2.93 5.28 -11.56
N LEU A 86 3.54 4.89 -10.45
CA LEU A 86 3.30 3.59 -9.82
C LEU A 86 1.87 3.48 -9.29
N TYR A 87 1.32 4.54 -8.71
CA TYR A 87 -0.07 4.58 -8.22
C TYR A 87 -1.09 4.48 -9.35
N GLU A 88 -0.89 5.20 -10.46
CA GLU A 88 -1.73 5.10 -11.66
C GLU A 88 -1.72 3.67 -12.24
N ARG A 89 -0.56 3.00 -12.19
CA ARG A 89 -0.43 1.59 -12.59
C ARG A 89 -1.21 0.67 -11.66
N PHE A 90 -1.11 0.82 -10.34
CA PHE A 90 -1.96 0.04 -9.43
C PHE A 90 -3.46 0.31 -9.66
N ALA A 91 -3.81 1.53 -10.05
CA ALA A 91 -5.17 1.93 -10.39
C ALA A 91 -5.68 1.40 -11.74
N SER A 92 -4.83 0.76 -12.56
CA SER A 92 -5.23 0.24 -13.87
C SER A 92 -6.05 -1.05 -13.75
N PRO A 93 -7.18 -1.20 -14.49
CA PRO A 93 -8.07 -2.35 -14.36
C PRO A 93 -7.40 -3.72 -14.61
N GLU A 94 -6.35 -3.77 -15.44
CA GLU A 94 -5.57 -4.97 -15.72
C GLU A 94 -4.83 -5.56 -14.50
N PHE A 95 -4.70 -4.79 -13.41
CA PHE A 95 -4.08 -5.25 -12.16
C PHE A 95 -5.08 -5.30 -10.99
N GLN A 96 -6.38 -5.23 -11.28
CA GLN A 96 -7.43 -5.19 -10.27
C GLN A 96 -8.41 -6.32 -10.40
N GLU A 97 -8.92 -6.74 -9.25
CA GLU A 97 -10.09 -7.60 -9.13
C GLU A 97 -11.10 -6.93 -8.21
N ARG A 98 -12.39 -6.94 -8.60
CA ARG A 98 -13.47 -6.39 -7.78
C ARG A 98 -14.26 -7.51 -7.13
N PHE A 99 -13.98 -7.74 -5.85
CA PHE A 99 -14.69 -8.75 -5.05
C PHE A 99 -16.05 -8.22 -4.57
N LYS A 100 -17.13 -8.90 -4.93
CA LYS A 100 -18.48 -8.61 -4.43
C LYS A 100 -18.77 -9.47 -3.20
N TRP A 101 -19.05 -8.81 -2.07
CA TRP A 101 -19.35 -9.49 -0.82
C TRP A 101 -20.78 -10.06 -0.81
N GLU A 102 -20.91 -11.29 -0.31
CA GLU A 102 -22.16 -11.93 0.07
C GLU A 102 -22.11 -12.37 1.54
N PRO A 103 -23.27 -12.61 2.20
CA PRO A 103 -23.28 -13.17 3.55
C PRO A 103 -22.37 -14.39 3.67
N HIS A 104 -21.53 -14.42 4.70
CA HIS A 104 -20.56 -15.49 4.98
C HIS A 104 -19.40 -15.63 3.98
N SER A 105 -19.22 -14.68 3.06
CA SER A 105 -18.01 -14.60 2.22
C SER A 105 -16.74 -14.51 3.07
N ILE A 106 -15.69 -15.24 2.67
CA ILE A 106 -14.35 -15.15 3.25
C ILE A 106 -13.40 -14.69 2.15
N ALA A 107 -12.73 -13.56 2.38
CA ALA A 107 -11.61 -13.13 1.55
C ALA A 107 -10.31 -13.38 2.32
N PHE A 108 -9.37 -14.06 1.67
CA PHE A 108 -8.01 -14.24 2.17
C PHE A 108 -7.03 -13.73 1.12
N TRP A 109 -6.20 -12.75 1.49
CA TRP A 109 -5.25 -12.12 0.58
C TRP A 109 -3.87 -11.99 1.23
N ASP A 110 -2.84 -11.98 0.39
CA ASP A 110 -1.46 -11.79 0.85
C ASP A 110 -1.09 -10.31 0.86
N ASN A 111 -1.02 -9.72 2.06
CA ASN A 111 -0.69 -8.30 2.25
C ASN A 111 0.76 -7.95 1.85
N ARG A 112 1.58 -8.93 1.49
CA ARG A 112 2.94 -8.74 0.96
C ARG A 112 2.94 -8.49 -0.55
N ALA A 113 1.87 -8.85 -1.26
CA ALA A 113 1.83 -8.86 -2.72
C ALA A 113 0.68 -8.03 -3.32
N VAL A 114 -0.29 -7.58 -2.52
CA VAL A 114 -1.48 -6.85 -3.01
C VAL A 114 -1.73 -5.55 -2.26
N GLN A 115 -2.48 -4.68 -2.91
CA GLN A 115 -3.17 -3.54 -2.28
C GLN A 115 -4.67 -3.78 -2.32
N HIS A 116 -5.43 -3.09 -1.47
CA HIS A 116 -6.88 -3.19 -1.45
C HIS A 116 -7.51 -1.83 -1.19
N LEU A 117 -8.69 -1.64 -1.78
CA LEU A 117 -9.50 -0.44 -1.64
C LEU A 117 -10.91 -0.84 -1.19
N ALA A 118 -11.42 -0.18 -0.15
CA ALA A 118 -12.82 -0.30 0.22
C ALA A 118 -13.62 0.77 -0.56
N VAL A 119 -14.55 0.34 -1.39
CA VAL A 119 -15.49 1.25 -2.07
C VAL A 119 -16.54 1.70 -1.06
N TRP A 120 -16.81 3.00 -1.00
CA TRP A 120 -17.77 3.60 -0.07
C TRP A 120 -19.07 3.95 -0.80
N ASP A 121 -19.74 2.94 -1.35
CA ASP A 121 -20.94 3.05 -2.20
C ASP A 121 -22.22 2.48 -1.54
N TYR A 122 -22.20 2.28 -0.22
CA TYR A 122 -23.26 1.56 0.50
C TYR A 122 -23.99 2.41 1.57
N TYR A 123 -23.68 3.69 1.73
CA TYR A 123 -24.42 4.55 2.67
C TYR A 123 -25.92 4.62 2.28
N PRO A 124 -26.88 4.56 3.22
CA PRO A 124 -26.72 4.53 4.68
C PRO A 124 -26.63 3.14 5.32
N GLU A 125 -26.53 2.08 4.51
CA GLU A 125 -26.55 0.70 4.99
C GLU A 125 -25.34 0.38 5.89
N VAL A 126 -25.57 -0.52 6.84
CA VAL A 126 -24.51 -0.99 7.75
C VAL A 126 -23.74 -2.13 7.09
N ARG A 127 -22.41 -1.97 7.01
CA ARG A 127 -21.48 -3.03 6.58
C ARG A 127 -20.56 -3.41 7.75
N SER A 128 -20.59 -4.68 8.16
CA SER A 128 -19.78 -5.20 9.27
C SER A 128 -19.11 -6.53 8.92
N GLY A 129 -18.05 -6.88 9.65
CA GLY A 129 -17.30 -8.12 9.47
C GLY A 129 -16.13 -8.23 10.43
N TYR A 130 -15.51 -9.41 10.47
CA TYR A 130 -14.34 -9.69 11.30
C TYR A 130 -13.09 -9.76 10.44
N ARG A 131 -11.97 -9.28 10.98
CA ARG A 131 -10.65 -9.35 10.33
C ARG A 131 -9.66 -9.99 11.28
N VAL A 132 -8.95 -11.00 10.79
CA VAL A 132 -7.76 -11.56 11.41
C VAL A 132 -6.56 -11.15 10.58
N THR A 133 -5.48 -10.74 11.22
CA THR A 133 -4.23 -10.35 10.54
C THR A 133 -3.13 -11.30 10.98
N ILE A 134 -2.43 -11.88 10.01
CA ILE A 134 -1.25 -12.73 10.25
C ILE A 134 -0.02 -11.81 10.31
N SER A 135 0.82 -11.99 11.32
CA SER A 135 2.07 -11.24 11.46
C SER A 135 3.00 -11.49 10.28
N GLY A 136 3.57 -10.41 9.73
CA GLY A 136 4.55 -10.46 8.65
C GLY A 136 6.00 -10.35 9.13
N ASP A 137 6.91 -10.41 8.18
CA ASP A 137 8.35 -10.22 8.33
C ASP A 137 8.81 -8.85 7.81
N LYS A 138 10.08 -8.51 8.01
CA LYS A 138 10.68 -7.27 7.48
C LYS A 138 10.83 -7.39 5.95
N PRO A 139 10.26 -6.48 5.14
CA PRO A 139 10.46 -6.49 3.70
C PRO A 139 11.94 -6.34 3.31
N TYR A 140 12.37 -7.08 2.29
CA TYR A 140 13.72 -7.05 1.73
C TYR A 140 13.65 -7.12 0.20
N LEU A 141 14.73 -6.70 -0.46
CA LEU A 141 14.95 -6.95 -1.88
C LEU A 141 15.70 -8.28 -2.07
#